data_AF-A0A6L6R3E6-F1
#
_entry.id   AF-A0A6L6R3E6-F1
#
_cell.length_a   1.000
_cell.length_b   1.000
_cell.length_c   1.000
_cell.angle_alpha   90.00
_cell.angle_beta   90.00
_cell.angle_gamma   90.00
#
_symmetry.space_group_name_H-M   'P 1'
#
loop_
_entity.id
_entity.type
_entity.pdbx_description
1 polymer ?
#
loop_
_entity_poly.entity_id
_entity_poly.type
_entity_poly.pdbx_seq_one_letter_code
_entity_poly.pdbx_strand_id
1 'polypeptide(L)'
;MTERERSLRVECGTDGRPVGRDGELAGLMSAYQDAVVRSRVLDAVTTELVRLRCARQHDCRICQTLRLADAADEGLDDSMANKIDDYEASDLEERHKVALRIVDAFIWLPTSMSTELVESAHAHFTDAELAELLLDITKWSTQKIHVVLGTDGADRLPINDAGVSYFTFDNAGKAASFRADL
;
A
#
# COMPACT_ATOMS: atom_id res chain seq x y z
N MET A 1 -12.24 17.50 -10.62
CA MET A 1 -10.79 17.77 -10.81
C MET A 1 -10.43 17.28 -12.19
N THR A 2 -9.90 18.14 -13.06
CA THR A 2 -9.33 17.68 -14.34
C THR A 2 -8.18 16.72 -14.01
N GLU A 3 -8.25 15.51 -14.55
CA GLU A 3 -7.18 14.52 -14.45
C GLU A 3 -5.89 15.19 -14.92
N ARG A 4 -4.96 15.45 -13.99
CA ARG A 4 -3.65 15.96 -14.39
C ARG A 4 -2.97 14.83 -15.11
N GLU A 5 -2.78 14.98 -16.41
CA GLU A 5 -2.02 14.02 -17.22
C GLU A 5 -0.66 13.79 -16.56
N ARG A 6 -0.50 12.63 -15.90
CA ARG A 6 0.75 12.21 -15.25
C ARG A 6 1.59 11.44 -16.26
N SER A 7 2.18 12.18 -17.19
CA SER A 7 3.13 11.66 -18.17
C SER A 7 4.43 11.21 -17.50
N LEU A 8 5.17 10.32 -18.16
CA LEU A 8 6.53 9.96 -17.77
C LEU A 8 7.41 11.21 -17.67
N ARG A 9 8.22 11.30 -16.60
CA ARG A 9 9.12 12.45 -16.33
C ARG A 9 10.59 12.09 -16.43
N VAL A 10 10.89 10.82 -16.70
CA VAL A 10 12.24 10.27 -16.88
C VAL A 10 12.22 9.26 -18.02
N GLU A 11 13.38 9.09 -18.66
CA GLU A 11 13.58 8.01 -19.62
C GLU A 11 13.48 6.66 -18.90
N CYS A 12 12.68 5.75 -19.47
CA CYS A 12 12.48 4.41 -18.95
C CYS A 12 12.98 3.38 -19.96
N GLY A 13 13.58 2.30 -19.45
CA GLY A 13 13.99 1.15 -20.24
C GLY A 13 12.81 0.31 -20.71
N THR A 14 13.09 -0.77 -21.43
CA THR A 14 12.09 -1.74 -21.89
C THR A 14 11.41 -2.49 -20.75
N ASP A 15 11.98 -2.48 -19.54
CA ASP A 15 11.40 -3.02 -18.32
C ASP A 15 10.41 -2.04 -17.65
N GLY A 16 10.18 -0.86 -18.24
CA GLY A 16 9.32 0.19 -17.69
C GLY A 16 9.90 0.90 -16.47
N ARG A 17 11.19 0.70 -16.17
CA ARG A 17 11.88 1.33 -15.03
C ARG A 17 12.81 2.44 -15.51
N PRO A 18 13.12 3.43 -14.66
CA PRO A 18 14.05 4.50 -15.01
C PRO A 18 15.41 3.95 -15.44
N VAL A 19 16.00 4.55 -16.49
CA VAL A 19 17.37 4.26 -16.91
C VAL A 19 18.39 4.88 -15.94
N GLY A 20 19.64 4.39 -15.94
CA GLY A 20 20.74 4.97 -15.15
C GLY A 20 20.64 4.79 -13.64
N ARG A 21 19.77 3.89 -13.15
CA ARG A 21 19.67 3.55 -11.72
C ARG A 21 20.93 2.82 -11.25
N ASP A 22 21.35 3.15 -10.03
CA ASP A 22 22.29 2.30 -9.30
C ASP A 22 21.65 0.93 -9.05
N GLY A 23 22.26 -0.12 -9.60
CA GLY A 23 21.76 -1.48 -9.52
C GLY A 23 21.81 -2.07 -8.10
N GLU A 24 22.81 -1.69 -7.30
CA GLU A 24 22.95 -2.14 -5.92
C GLU A 24 21.86 -1.51 -5.04
N LEU A 25 21.67 -0.20 -5.12
CA LEU A 25 20.61 0.49 -4.36
C LEU A 25 19.22 0.00 -4.74
N ALA A 26 18.97 -0.21 -6.05
CA ALA A 26 17.71 -0.78 -6.51
C ALA A 26 17.50 -2.22 -6.01
N GLY A 27 18.57 -3.02 -5.97
CA GLY A 27 18.55 -4.40 -5.46
C GLY A 27 18.23 -4.45 -3.97
N LEU A 28 18.88 -3.60 -3.16
CA LEU A 28 18.64 -3.51 -1.72
C LEU A 28 17.21 -3.06 -1.40
N MET A 29 16.70 -2.06 -2.12
CA MET A 29 15.31 -1.63 -1.98
C MET A 29 14.34 -2.78 -2.30
N SER A 30 14.58 -3.52 -3.39
CA SER A 30 13.73 -4.68 -3.71
C SER A 30 13.81 -5.76 -2.65
N ALA A 31 15.01 -6.08 -2.13
CA ALA A 31 15.18 -7.10 -1.10
C ALA A 31 14.46 -6.72 0.21
N TYR A 32 14.50 -5.44 0.59
CA TYR A 32 13.72 -4.91 1.70
C TYR A 32 12.21 -5.06 1.46
N GLN A 33 11.72 -4.62 0.30
CA GLN A 33 10.29 -4.72 -0.05
C GLN A 33 9.80 -6.17 -0.03
N ASP A 34 10.59 -7.09 -0.58
CA ASP A 34 10.30 -8.53 -0.61
C ASP A 34 10.25 -9.11 0.81
N ALA A 35 11.15 -8.68 1.71
CA ALA A 35 11.19 -9.17 3.08
C ALA A 35 9.97 -8.73 3.88
N VAL A 36 9.54 -7.47 3.74
CA VAL A 36 8.39 -6.92 4.45
C VAL A 36 7.11 -7.68 4.08
N VAL A 37 6.83 -7.90 2.79
CA VAL A 37 5.57 -8.55 2.34
C VAL A 37 5.50 -10.05 2.64
N ARG A 38 6.61 -10.68 3.01
CA ARG A 38 6.63 -12.07 3.48
C ARG A 38 6.29 -12.17 4.97
N SER A 39 6.36 -11.06 5.70
CA SER A 39 5.90 -11.03 7.09
C SER A 39 4.39 -11.23 7.13
N ARG A 40 3.93 -11.94 8.15
CA ARG A 40 2.53 -12.35 8.35
C ARG A 40 2.14 -12.20 9.82
N VAL A 41 2.81 -11.30 10.55
CA VAL A 41 2.45 -11.03 11.95
C VAL A 41 1.18 -10.18 11.97
N LEU A 42 1.06 -9.24 11.03
CA LEU A 42 -0.16 -8.48 10.80
C LEU A 42 -1.11 -9.28 9.88
N ASP A 43 -2.42 -9.22 10.16
CA ASP A 43 -3.44 -9.89 9.36
C ASP A 43 -3.57 -9.25 7.97
N ALA A 44 -3.99 -10.04 6.97
CA ALA A 44 -3.98 -9.60 5.58
C ALA A 44 -4.96 -8.44 5.32
N VAL A 45 -6.10 -8.42 6.03
CA VAL A 45 -7.08 -7.35 5.96
C VAL A 45 -6.48 -6.02 6.42
N THR A 46 -5.86 -5.98 7.60
CA THR A 46 -5.21 -4.76 8.11
C THR A 46 -4.05 -4.32 7.22
N THR A 47 -3.20 -5.26 6.78
CA THR A 47 -2.11 -4.98 5.82
C THR A 47 -2.63 -4.32 4.54
N GLU A 48 -3.74 -4.82 4.00
CA GLU A 48 -4.32 -4.29 2.76
C GLU A 48 -4.97 -2.91 2.96
N LEU A 49 -5.68 -2.68 4.07
CA LEU A 49 -6.25 -1.36 4.39
C LEU A 49 -5.13 -0.31 4.54
N VAL A 50 -4.03 -0.67 5.22
CA VAL A 50 -2.82 0.17 5.33
C VAL A 50 -2.22 0.46 3.95
N ARG A 51 -2.04 -0.57 3.11
CA ARG A 51 -1.50 -0.41 1.76
C ARG A 51 -2.36 0.53 0.91
N LEU A 52 -3.68 0.35 0.94
CA LEU A 52 -4.61 1.17 0.17
C LEU A 52 -4.63 2.61 0.68
N ARG A 53 -4.56 2.82 2.00
CA ARG A 53 -4.46 4.18 2.56
C ARG A 53 -3.17 4.85 2.11
N CYS A 54 -2.02 4.17 2.17
CA CYS A 54 -0.78 4.70 1.59
C CYS A 54 -0.95 5.05 0.11
N ALA A 55 -1.55 4.17 -0.68
CA ALA A 55 -1.76 4.37 -2.12
C ALA A 55 -2.61 5.61 -2.42
N ARG A 56 -3.68 5.84 -1.65
CA ARG A 56 -4.55 7.01 -1.79
C ARG A 56 -3.90 8.30 -1.29
N GLN A 57 -3.17 8.26 -0.17
CA GLN A 57 -2.43 9.43 0.34
C GLN A 57 -1.28 9.85 -0.59
N HIS A 58 -0.64 8.90 -1.28
CA HIS A 58 0.39 9.20 -2.29
C HIS A 58 -0.18 9.45 -3.69
N ASP A 59 -1.48 9.20 -3.89
CA ASP A 59 -2.14 9.23 -5.20
C ASP A 59 -1.38 8.40 -6.26
N CYS A 60 -1.02 7.16 -5.93
CA CYS A 60 -0.38 6.21 -6.86
C CYS A 60 -1.45 5.44 -7.65
N ARG A 61 -1.57 5.66 -8.98
CA ARG A 61 -2.68 5.10 -9.79
C ARG A 61 -2.69 3.56 -9.79
N ILE A 62 -1.56 2.94 -10.14
CA ILE A 62 -1.44 1.47 -10.14
C ILE A 62 -1.66 0.88 -8.75
N CYS A 63 -1.20 1.55 -7.70
CA CYS A 63 -1.32 1.06 -6.34
C CYS A 63 -2.78 1.06 -5.85
N GLN A 64 -3.56 2.08 -6.23
CA GLN A 64 -4.99 2.17 -5.91
C GLN A 64 -5.84 1.16 -6.69
N THR A 65 -5.38 0.78 -7.89
CA THR A 65 -6.04 -0.21 -8.77
C THR A 65 -5.92 -1.63 -8.21
N LEU A 66 -4.82 -1.93 -7.51
CA LEU A 66 -4.55 -3.29 -7.03
C LEU A 66 -5.39 -3.66 -5.79
N ARG A 67 -5.66 -4.96 -5.61
CA ARG A 67 -6.16 -5.58 -4.37
C ARG A 67 -5.35 -6.83 -4.00
N LEU A 68 -4.99 -6.98 -2.73
CA LEU A 68 -4.38 -8.22 -2.26
C LEU A 68 -5.43 -9.34 -2.24
N ALA A 69 -5.17 -10.44 -2.96
CA ALA A 69 -6.08 -11.57 -3.00
C ALA A 69 -6.25 -12.22 -1.62
N ASP A 70 -5.16 -12.38 -0.86
CA ASP A 70 -5.20 -12.94 0.50
C ASP A 70 -6.15 -12.14 1.43
N ALA A 71 -6.16 -10.80 1.31
CA ALA A 71 -7.07 -9.96 2.10
C ALA A 71 -8.53 -10.10 1.64
N ALA A 72 -8.75 -10.26 0.33
CA ALA A 72 -10.08 -10.48 -0.22
C ALA A 72 -10.64 -11.86 0.17
N ASP A 73 -9.80 -12.89 0.19
CA ASP A 73 -10.14 -14.23 0.69
C ASP A 73 -10.50 -14.20 2.19
N GLU A 74 -9.90 -13.27 2.96
CA GLU A 74 -10.20 -13.03 4.38
C GLU A 74 -11.40 -12.08 4.61
N GLY A 75 -12.08 -11.64 3.54
CA GLY A 75 -13.33 -10.89 3.62
C GLY A 75 -13.23 -9.38 3.41
N LEU A 76 -12.07 -8.86 2.98
CA LEU A 76 -11.97 -7.48 2.51
C LEU A 76 -12.70 -7.33 1.17
N ASP A 77 -13.76 -6.54 1.15
CA ASP A 77 -14.48 -6.17 -0.07
C ASP A 77 -14.30 -4.69 -0.43
N ASP A 78 -14.83 -4.28 -1.59
CA ASP A 78 -14.77 -2.90 -2.02
C ASP A 78 -15.56 -1.95 -1.10
N SER A 79 -16.60 -2.45 -0.42
CA SER A 79 -17.34 -1.63 0.56
C SER A 79 -16.44 -1.26 1.74
N MET A 80 -15.61 -2.18 2.23
CA MET A 80 -14.65 -1.94 3.29
C MET A 80 -13.52 -1.03 2.80
N ALA A 81 -12.96 -1.32 1.62
CA ALA A 81 -11.92 -0.51 1.01
C ALA A 81 -12.38 0.94 0.76
N ASN A 82 -13.64 1.18 0.40
CA ASN A 82 -14.17 2.53 0.16
C ASN A 82 -14.25 3.38 1.44
N LYS A 83 -14.30 2.77 2.63
CA LYS A 83 -14.37 3.48 3.92
C LYS A 83 -13.04 4.12 4.33
N ILE A 84 -11.90 3.68 3.79
CA ILE A 84 -10.58 4.11 4.30
C ILE A 84 -10.26 5.59 4.08
N ASP A 85 -11.00 6.30 3.22
CA ASP A 85 -10.79 7.74 3.03
C ASP A 85 -11.41 8.59 4.14
N ASP A 86 -12.55 8.13 4.66
CA ASP A 86 -13.34 8.75 5.73
C ASP A 86 -13.53 7.76 6.89
N TYR A 87 -12.44 7.06 7.26
CA TYR A 87 -12.51 5.94 8.18
C TYR A 87 -13.00 6.33 9.57
N GLU A 88 -12.77 7.56 10.01
CA GLU A 88 -13.22 8.07 11.31
C GLU A 88 -14.75 8.01 11.43
N ALA A 89 -15.46 8.44 10.37
CA ALA A 89 -16.92 8.44 10.32
C ALA A 89 -17.52 7.08 9.93
N SER A 90 -16.69 6.11 9.55
CA SER A 90 -17.14 4.78 9.15
C SER A 90 -17.46 3.85 10.34
N ASP A 91 -18.02 2.70 10.03
CA ASP A 91 -18.26 1.55 10.91
C ASP A 91 -17.08 0.54 10.91
N LEU A 92 -15.90 0.91 10.40
CA LEU A 92 -14.71 0.07 10.52
C LEU A 92 -14.41 -0.21 12.00
N GLU A 93 -13.94 -1.42 12.30
CA GLU A 93 -13.48 -1.75 13.65
C GLU A 93 -12.36 -0.82 14.10
N GLU A 94 -12.32 -0.52 15.41
CA GLU A 94 -11.39 0.46 15.96
C GLU A 94 -9.93 0.10 15.69
N ARG A 95 -9.58 -1.20 15.68
CA ARG A 95 -8.24 -1.69 15.30
C ARG A 95 -7.82 -1.16 13.93
N HIS A 96 -8.70 -1.22 12.93
CA HIS A 96 -8.41 -0.71 11.59
C HIS A 96 -8.30 0.82 11.58
N LYS A 97 -9.17 1.53 12.30
CA LYS A 97 -9.09 3.00 12.41
C LYS A 97 -7.77 3.43 13.03
N VAL A 98 -7.31 2.75 14.07
CA VAL A 98 -6.02 3.00 14.73
C VAL A 98 -4.85 2.80 13.75
N ALA A 99 -4.85 1.70 12.99
CA ALA A 99 -3.86 1.50 11.93
C ALA A 99 -3.86 2.66 10.91
N LEU A 100 -5.04 3.09 10.46
CA LEU A 100 -5.18 4.20 9.50
C LEU A 100 -4.74 5.56 10.07
N ARG A 101 -4.98 5.83 11.35
CA ARG A 101 -4.42 7.02 12.04
C ARG A 101 -2.89 6.98 12.08
N ILE A 102 -2.30 5.82 12.35
CA ILE A 102 -0.83 5.64 12.33
C ILE A 102 -0.31 5.89 10.91
N VAL A 103 -0.96 5.37 9.87
CA VAL A 103 -0.61 5.65 8.47
C VAL A 103 -0.60 7.16 8.19
N ASP A 104 -1.66 7.86 8.58
CA ASP A 104 -1.77 9.31 8.36
C ASP A 104 -0.68 10.09 9.09
N ALA A 105 -0.46 9.79 10.38
CA ALA A 105 0.61 10.41 11.16
C ALA A 105 1.98 10.13 10.54
N PHE A 106 2.27 8.89 10.16
CA PHE A 106 3.54 8.50 9.56
C PHE A 106 3.80 9.20 8.23
N ILE A 107 2.80 9.29 7.35
CA ILE A 107 2.95 9.86 6.01
C ILE A 107 3.09 11.38 6.04
N TRP A 108 2.30 12.07 6.89
CA TRP A 108 2.15 13.52 6.84
C TRP A 108 2.95 14.27 7.90
N LEU A 109 2.91 13.81 9.16
CA LEU A 109 3.53 14.50 10.28
C LEU A 109 3.82 13.51 11.42
N PRO A 110 4.96 12.79 11.42
CA PRO A 110 5.25 11.78 12.44
C PRO A 110 5.24 12.33 13.88
N THR A 111 5.50 13.62 14.04
CA THR A 111 5.41 14.32 15.34
C THR A 111 3.97 14.51 15.84
N SER A 112 2.96 14.12 15.07
CA SER A 112 1.54 14.17 15.45
C SER A 112 1.07 12.91 16.19
N MET A 113 1.94 11.90 16.37
CA MET A 113 1.67 10.75 17.23
C MET A 113 1.43 11.21 18.68
N SER A 114 0.16 11.33 19.06
CA SER A 114 -0.24 11.72 20.41
C SER A 114 -0.12 10.57 21.40
N THR A 115 -0.09 10.88 22.69
CA THR A 115 -0.10 9.86 23.75
C THR A 115 -1.30 8.94 23.63
N GLU A 116 -2.47 9.49 23.31
CA GLU A 116 -3.72 8.73 23.15
C GLU A 116 -3.65 7.76 21.96
N LEU A 117 -3.05 8.17 20.84
CA LEU A 117 -2.86 7.28 19.70
C LEU A 117 -1.85 6.15 20.01
N VAL A 118 -0.79 6.45 20.77
CA VAL A 118 0.17 5.44 21.22
C VAL A 118 -0.51 4.42 22.16
N GLU A 119 -1.29 4.89 23.14
CA GLU A 119 -2.03 4.02 24.05
C GLU A 119 -3.03 3.14 23.28
N SER A 120 -3.76 3.72 22.33
CA SER A 120 -4.70 2.98 21.48
C SER A 120 -3.98 1.96 20.59
N ALA A 121 -2.81 2.30 20.04
CA ALA A 121 -1.98 1.38 19.27
C ALA A 121 -1.62 0.13 20.09
N HIS A 122 -1.13 0.30 21.32
CA HIS A 122 -0.80 -0.83 22.21
C HIS A 122 -2.02 -1.56 22.76
N ALA A 123 -3.21 -0.95 22.76
CA ALA A 123 -4.45 -1.62 23.13
C ALA A 123 -4.97 -2.57 22.03
N HIS A 124 -4.67 -2.28 20.76
CA HIS A 124 -5.20 -3.02 19.61
C HIS A 124 -4.17 -3.92 18.90
N PHE A 125 -2.88 -3.69 19.12
CA PHE A 125 -1.79 -4.39 18.45
C PHE A 125 -0.70 -4.78 19.44
N THR A 126 -0.08 -5.92 19.18
CA THR A 126 1.17 -6.34 19.82
C THR A 126 2.34 -5.52 19.29
N ASP A 127 3.44 -5.49 20.05
CA ASP A 127 4.66 -4.79 19.62
C ASP A 127 5.21 -5.32 18.29
N ALA A 128 5.02 -6.62 18.01
CA ALA A 128 5.44 -7.23 16.75
C ALA A 128 4.56 -6.80 15.57
N GLU A 129 3.24 -6.73 15.75
CA GLU A 129 2.32 -6.18 14.75
C GLU A 129 2.60 -4.69 14.47
N LEU A 130 2.86 -3.89 15.51
CA LEU A 130 3.21 -2.47 15.35
C LEU A 130 4.52 -2.28 14.60
N ALA A 131 5.54 -3.09 14.89
CA ALA A 131 6.81 -3.06 14.17
C ALA A 131 6.61 -3.42 12.68
N GLU A 132 5.83 -4.46 12.38
CA GLU A 132 5.49 -4.84 11.01
C GLU A 132 4.70 -3.73 10.29
N LEU A 133 3.67 -3.17 10.93
CA LEU A 133 2.86 -2.08 10.39
C LEU A 133 3.71 -0.86 9.97
N LEU A 134 4.69 -0.45 10.78
CA LEU A 134 5.58 0.67 10.44
C LEU A 134 6.51 0.34 9.25
N LEU A 135 6.99 -0.90 9.15
CA LEU A 135 7.78 -1.37 8.01
C LEU A 135 6.92 -1.47 6.74
N ASP A 136 5.67 -1.92 6.86
CA ASP A 136 4.68 -1.92 5.78
C ASP A 136 4.47 -0.50 5.26
N ILE A 137 4.18 0.47 6.13
CA ILE A 137 3.98 1.87 5.71
C ILE A 137 5.22 2.41 5.00
N THR A 138 6.42 2.12 5.48
CA THR A 138 7.67 2.52 4.84
C THR A 138 7.81 1.89 3.45
N LYS A 139 7.55 0.58 3.34
CA LYS A 139 7.57 -0.18 2.09
C LYS A 139 6.56 0.37 1.09
N TRP A 140 5.33 0.67 1.51
CA TRP A 140 4.30 1.26 0.66
C TRP A 140 4.57 2.73 0.35
N SER A 141 5.36 3.43 1.16
CA SER A 141 5.78 4.80 0.85
C SER A 141 6.79 4.90 -0.30
N THR A 142 7.40 3.79 -0.73
CA THR A 142 8.24 3.80 -1.95
C THR A 142 7.43 4.10 -3.22
N GLN A 143 6.09 4.01 -3.16
CA GLN A 143 5.18 4.43 -4.23
C GLN A 143 5.38 5.89 -4.64
N LYS A 144 5.84 6.75 -3.72
CA LYS A 144 6.20 8.15 -4.01
C LYS A 144 7.21 8.25 -5.16
N ILE A 145 8.12 7.28 -5.29
CA ILE A 145 9.08 7.22 -6.39
C ILE A 145 8.33 7.05 -7.72
N HIS A 146 7.36 6.13 -7.80
CA HIS A 146 6.59 5.92 -9.02
C HIS A 146 5.80 7.18 -9.41
N VAL A 147 5.13 7.80 -8.43
CA VAL A 147 4.32 9.00 -8.62
C VAL A 147 5.16 10.18 -9.08
N VAL A 148 6.33 10.42 -8.46
CA VAL A 148 7.25 11.51 -8.84
C VAL A 148 7.82 11.32 -10.24
N LEU A 149 8.06 10.07 -10.66
CA LEU A 149 8.59 9.77 -11.98
C LEU A 149 7.51 9.66 -13.07
N GLY A 150 6.23 9.60 -12.68
CA GLY A 150 5.10 9.37 -13.59
C GLY A 150 5.01 7.92 -14.09
N THR A 151 5.64 6.97 -13.39
CA THR A 151 5.67 5.53 -13.75
C THR A 151 4.57 4.72 -13.07
N ASP A 152 3.62 5.40 -12.42
CA ASP A 152 2.53 4.81 -11.65
C ASP A 152 1.30 4.44 -12.50
N GLY A 153 1.38 4.46 -13.83
CA GLY A 153 0.26 4.12 -14.72
C GLY A 153 -0.28 2.69 -14.53
N ALA A 154 -1.60 2.53 -14.66
CA ALA A 154 -2.32 1.29 -14.38
C ALA A 154 -2.83 0.58 -15.66
N ASP A 155 -2.60 1.15 -16.85
CA ASP A 155 -3.22 0.74 -18.12
C ASP A 155 -2.89 -0.70 -18.54
N ARG A 156 -1.84 -1.27 -17.95
CA ARG A 156 -1.37 -2.64 -18.20
C ARG A 156 -2.02 -3.70 -17.31
N LEU A 157 -2.80 -3.30 -16.31
CA LEU A 157 -3.42 -4.24 -15.38
C LEU A 157 -4.72 -4.80 -15.97
N PRO A 158 -4.96 -6.13 -15.87
CA PRO A 158 -6.29 -6.66 -16.10
C PRO A 158 -7.21 -6.20 -14.95
N ILE A 159 -8.23 -5.41 -15.27
CA ILE A 159 -9.18 -4.86 -14.30
C ILE A 159 -10.60 -5.42 -14.50
N ASN A 160 -11.37 -5.54 -13.43
CA ASN A 160 -12.81 -5.81 -13.49
C ASN A 160 -13.62 -4.52 -13.71
N ASP A 161 -14.96 -4.65 -13.70
CA ASP A 161 -15.90 -3.54 -13.87
C ASP A 161 -15.80 -2.46 -12.79
N ALA A 162 -15.25 -2.80 -11.61
CA ALA A 162 -14.97 -1.86 -10.52
C ALA A 162 -13.60 -1.15 -10.67
N GLY A 163 -12.86 -1.45 -11.74
CA GLY A 163 -11.52 -0.90 -11.96
C GLY A 163 -10.46 -1.51 -11.05
N VAL A 164 -10.69 -2.73 -10.54
CA VAL A 164 -9.81 -3.44 -9.60
C VAL A 164 -9.06 -4.57 -10.29
N SER A 165 -7.79 -4.75 -9.93
CA SER A 165 -6.97 -5.89 -10.31
C SER A 165 -6.45 -6.61 -9.06
N TYR A 166 -6.71 -7.89 -8.90
CA TYR A 166 -6.19 -8.69 -7.79
C TYR A 166 -4.76 -9.14 -8.07
N PHE A 167 -3.94 -9.23 -7.02
CA PHE A 167 -2.59 -9.77 -7.10
C PHE A 167 -2.22 -10.51 -5.81
N THR A 168 -1.20 -11.37 -5.90
CA THR A 168 -0.60 -12.07 -4.76
C THR A 168 0.89 -11.76 -4.66
N PHE A 169 1.50 -12.11 -3.54
CA PHE A 169 2.95 -12.24 -3.44
C PHE A 169 3.34 -13.71 -3.48
N ASP A 170 4.39 -14.05 -4.24
CA ASP A 170 4.97 -15.39 -4.18
C ASP A 170 5.78 -15.60 -2.89
N ASN A 171 6.33 -16.82 -2.71
CA ASN A 171 7.13 -17.16 -1.53
C ASN A 171 8.42 -16.34 -1.42
N ALA A 172 8.88 -15.69 -2.49
CA ALA A 172 10.02 -14.79 -2.46
C ALA A 172 9.61 -13.34 -2.15
N GLY A 173 8.32 -13.03 -2.06
CA GLY A 173 7.79 -11.68 -1.84
C GLY A 173 7.64 -10.87 -3.15
N LYS A 174 7.72 -11.51 -4.32
CA LYS A 174 7.50 -10.86 -5.60
C LYS A 174 6.01 -10.78 -5.91
N ALA A 175 5.54 -9.61 -6.33
CA ALA A 175 4.18 -9.46 -6.82
C ALA A 175 3.97 -10.34 -8.06
N ALA A 176 2.89 -11.12 -8.04
CA ALA A 176 2.55 -12.10 -9.05
C ALA A 176 1.04 -12.10 -9.34
N SER A 177 0.66 -12.79 -10.42
CA SER A 177 -0.74 -13.19 -10.69
C SER A 177 -1.76 -12.05 -10.77
N PHE A 178 -1.47 -10.99 -11.53
CA PHE A 178 -2.44 -9.91 -11.78
C PHE A 178 -3.66 -10.43 -12.55
N ARG A 179 -4.86 -10.28 -11.98
CA ARG A 179 -6.11 -10.81 -12.54
C ARG A 179 -7.30 -9.89 -12.26
N ALA A 180 -8.28 -9.87 -13.15
CA ALA A 180 -9.51 -9.08 -12.96
C ALA A 180 -10.43 -9.72 -11.90
N ASP A 181 -10.43 -11.05 -11.81
CA ASP A 181 -11.29 -11.83 -10.92
C ASP A 181 -10.47 -12.44 -9.78
N LEU A 182 -11.07 -12.56 -8.60
CA LEU A 182 -10.45 -13.22 -7.44
C LEU A 182 -10.26 -14.72 -7.69
#